data_AF-A0AAW5NSS1-F1
#
_entry.id   AF-A0AAW5NSS1-F1
#
_cell.length_a   1.000
_cell.length_b   1.000
_cell.length_c   1.000
_cell.angle_alpha   90.00
_cell.angle_beta   90.00
_cell.angle_gamma   90.00
#
_symmetry.space_group_name_H-M   'P 1'
#
loop_
_entity.id
_entity.type
_entity.pdbx_description
1 polymer ?
#
loop_
_entity_poly.entity_id
_entity_poly.type
_entity_poly.pdbx_seq_one_letter_code
_entity_poly.pdbx_strand_id
1 'polypeptide(L)'
;MKKYFIYACLLLVAGCFVSCNNDEDIDTKNSIFGSTEEGVTGFDEWLLSNYIYPYNVQVKYRLDDTETEVTYDLVPADYDRSVALMKIVKHVWMEAYDEIWGIDMTRTYVPKLIQLIGNVAYTESGMILGQAEGGLKVTLFRVNEINVGSISAAQLNEFYFKTMHHEFTHILNQKKAYDPAYDRISESDYVGSSWYQVRLNDALAKGCISPYAMDRATEDFAEMMSIYVTNTAAAWESRLATAGATGRPILEKKFEIVYNYMLDSWGVDLDKLREIVQRRQNEISKLDLSTL
;
A
#
# COMPACT_ATOMS: atom_id res chain seq x y z
N MET A 1 55.53 52.65 8.97
CA MET A 1 54.43 52.66 7.99
C MET A 1 54.26 51.30 7.30
N LYS A 2 54.07 50.22 8.08
CA LYS A 2 53.80 48.85 7.57
C LYS A 2 52.72 48.10 8.38
N LYS A 3 52.09 48.76 9.35
CA LYS A 3 51.00 48.19 10.18
C LYS A 3 49.60 48.70 9.81
N TYR A 4 49.50 49.73 8.97
CA TYR A 4 48.21 50.25 8.46
C TYR A 4 47.74 49.56 7.17
N PHE A 5 48.59 48.77 6.52
CA PHE A 5 48.23 48.00 5.31
C PHE A 5 47.50 46.68 5.62
N ILE A 6 47.67 46.14 6.84
CA ILE A 6 47.01 44.88 7.24
C ILE A 6 45.54 45.14 7.62
N TYR A 7 45.23 46.29 8.21
CA TYR A 7 43.85 46.67 8.55
C TYR A 7 43.03 47.15 7.34
N ALA A 8 43.68 47.57 6.25
CA ALA A 8 43.00 47.90 5.00
C ALA A 8 42.60 46.64 4.19
N CYS A 9 43.31 45.52 4.35
CA CYS A 9 42.95 44.24 3.71
C CYS A 9 41.90 43.43 4.51
N LEU A 10 41.67 43.74 5.78
CA LEU A 10 40.63 43.10 6.61
C LEU A 10 39.24 43.73 6.46
N LEU A 11 39.15 44.93 5.85
CA LEU A 11 37.90 45.62 5.53
C LEU A 11 37.38 45.33 4.11
N LEU A 12 38.14 44.60 3.29
CA LEU A 12 37.81 44.28 1.89
C LEU A 12 37.37 42.82 1.66
N VAL A 13 37.39 41.99 2.72
CA VAL A 13 36.88 40.60 2.70
C VAL A 13 35.45 40.50 3.25
N ALA A 14 34.90 41.58 3.80
CA ALA A 14 33.50 41.64 4.28
C ALA A 14 32.48 41.99 3.19
N GLY A 15 32.89 42.10 1.91
CA GLY A 15 32.06 42.59 0.80
C GLY A 15 31.66 41.58 -0.27
N CYS A 16 32.01 40.29 -0.14
CA CYS A 16 31.82 39.29 -1.20
C CYS A 16 31.02 38.05 -0.74
N PHE A 17 30.01 38.23 0.09
CA PHE A 17 28.91 37.27 0.22
C PHE A 17 27.60 37.96 -0.17
N VAL A 18 27.49 38.36 -1.44
CA VAL A 18 26.17 38.39 -2.09
C VAL A 18 25.93 36.95 -2.56
N SER A 19 25.53 36.10 -1.61
CA SER A 19 24.71 34.96 -1.97
C SER A 19 23.47 35.53 -2.64
N CYS A 20 23.03 34.95 -3.76
CA CYS A 20 21.65 35.13 -4.17
C CYS A 20 20.82 34.61 -3.00
N ASN A 21 20.24 35.51 -2.20
CA ASN A 21 19.10 35.17 -1.38
C ASN A 21 17.98 34.84 -2.37
N ASN A 22 17.84 33.57 -2.71
CA ASN A 22 16.53 33.04 -2.98
C ASN A 22 15.85 32.87 -1.61
N ASP A 23 15.63 33.98 -0.91
CA ASP A 23 14.66 34.08 0.19
C ASP A 23 13.27 34.25 -0.45
N GLU A 24 12.93 33.35 -1.38
CA GLU A 24 11.53 33.08 -1.62
C GLU A 24 11.14 32.17 -0.47
N ASP A 25 10.57 32.76 0.59
CA ASP A 25 9.76 32.00 1.53
C ASP A 25 8.89 31.06 0.69
N ILE A 26 9.04 29.74 0.90
CA ILE A 26 8.18 28.76 0.25
C ILE A 26 6.75 29.19 0.59
N ASP A 27 5.97 29.54 -0.43
CA ASP A 27 4.61 29.99 -0.27
C ASP A 27 3.74 28.81 0.20
N THR A 28 3.77 28.56 1.50
CA THR A 28 2.95 27.57 2.20
C THR A 28 1.51 28.05 2.36
N LYS A 29 1.20 29.29 1.98
CA LYS A 29 -0.14 29.87 2.11
C LYS A 29 -0.95 29.79 0.83
N ASN A 30 -0.31 29.79 -0.33
CA ASN A 30 -0.97 29.65 -1.62
C ASN A 30 -0.48 28.39 -2.32
N SER A 31 -1.33 27.38 -2.38
CA SER A 31 -1.12 26.23 -3.26
C SER A 31 -1.10 26.70 -4.72
N ILE A 32 -0.09 26.27 -5.49
CA ILE A 32 -0.07 26.45 -6.96
C ILE A 32 -1.14 25.59 -7.64
N PHE A 33 -1.75 24.64 -6.91
CA PHE A 33 -2.94 23.95 -7.33
C PHE A 33 -4.13 24.86 -7.02
N GLY A 34 -4.71 25.46 -8.06
CA GLY A 34 -5.81 26.39 -7.92
C GLY A 34 -7.00 25.77 -7.18
N SER A 35 -7.49 26.45 -6.14
CA SER A 35 -8.71 26.13 -5.40
C SER A 35 -9.98 26.47 -6.19
N THR A 36 -10.02 26.05 -7.46
CA THR A 36 -11.29 25.94 -8.16
C THR A 36 -12.09 24.85 -7.45
N GLU A 37 -13.26 25.19 -6.90
CA GLU A 37 -14.29 24.20 -6.61
C GLU A 37 -14.58 23.48 -7.93
N GLU A 38 -13.89 22.37 -8.17
CA GLU A 38 -14.14 21.53 -9.32
C GLU A 38 -15.57 21.01 -9.16
N GLY A 39 -16.43 21.36 -10.11
CA GLY A 39 -17.80 20.87 -10.14
C GLY A 39 -17.84 19.34 -10.15
N VAL A 40 -18.98 18.78 -9.74
CA VAL A 40 -19.22 17.33 -9.76
C VAL A 40 -18.89 16.77 -11.15
N THR A 41 -17.95 15.84 -11.20
CA THR A 41 -17.52 15.15 -12.42
C THR A 41 -18.31 13.85 -12.60
N GLY A 42 -18.28 13.28 -13.81
CA GLY A 42 -18.84 11.94 -14.01
C GLY A 42 -18.16 10.89 -13.13
N PHE A 43 -16.88 11.08 -12.78
CA PHE A 43 -16.19 10.15 -11.90
C PHE A 43 -16.71 10.23 -10.46
N ASP A 44 -17.06 11.42 -9.97
CA ASP A 44 -17.71 11.59 -8.67
C ASP A 44 -19.05 10.81 -8.60
N GLU A 45 -19.88 10.89 -9.65
CA GLU A 45 -21.14 10.14 -9.76
C GLU A 45 -20.91 8.62 -9.85
N TRP A 46 -19.88 8.22 -10.59
CA TRP A 46 -19.50 6.82 -10.71
C TRP A 46 -19.03 6.26 -9.36
N LEU A 47 -18.19 7.01 -8.61
CA LEU A 47 -17.74 6.65 -7.26
C LEU A 47 -18.90 6.57 -6.26
N LEU A 48 -19.85 7.50 -6.35
CA LEU A 48 -21.06 7.47 -5.52
C LEU A 48 -21.83 6.16 -5.73
N SER A 49 -22.04 5.77 -6.99
CA SER A 49 -22.81 4.58 -7.37
C SER A 49 -22.07 3.27 -7.11
N ASN A 50 -20.74 3.26 -7.23
CA ASN A 50 -19.94 2.03 -7.21
C ASN A 50 -19.16 1.80 -5.91
N TYR A 51 -18.96 2.84 -5.09
CA TYR A 51 -18.21 2.76 -3.83
C TYR A 51 -19.03 3.19 -2.62
N ILE A 52 -19.67 4.37 -2.68
CA ILE A 52 -20.40 4.91 -1.52
C ILE A 52 -21.69 4.12 -1.28
N TYR A 53 -22.59 4.02 -2.27
CA TYR A 53 -23.87 3.33 -2.07
C TYR A 53 -23.74 1.84 -1.74
N PRO A 54 -22.88 1.05 -2.42
CA PRO A 54 -22.80 -0.38 -2.15
C PRO A 54 -21.97 -0.71 -0.91
N TYR A 55 -20.91 0.07 -0.62
CA TYR A 55 -19.90 -0.31 0.37
C TYR A 55 -19.67 0.70 1.50
N ASN A 56 -20.27 1.90 1.42
CA ASN A 56 -20.00 3.02 2.30
C ASN A 56 -18.50 3.38 2.33
N VAL A 57 -17.88 3.43 1.15
CA VAL A 57 -16.47 3.77 0.97
C VAL A 57 -16.36 5.10 0.23
N GLN A 58 -15.74 6.09 0.86
CA GLN A 58 -15.39 7.35 0.23
C GLN A 58 -14.06 7.19 -0.52
N VAL A 59 -13.97 7.74 -1.73
CA VAL A 59 -12.73 7.80 -2.50
C VAL A 59 -12.34 9.26 -2.70
N LYS A 60 -11.17 9.64 -2.20
CA LYS A 60 -10.56 10.96 -2.39
C LYS A 60 -9.44 10.83 -3.43
N TYR A 61 -9.65 11.37 -4.63
CA TYR A 61 -8.63 11.38 -5.70
C TYR A 61 -8.05 12.77 -5.98
N ARG A 62 -8.76 13.83 -5.55
CA ARG A 62 -8.24 15.19 -5.51
C ARG A 62 -7.33 15.31 -4.30
N LEU A 63 -6.13 15.87 -4.49
CA LEU A 63 -5.22 16.11 -3.38
C LEU A 63 -5.82 17.16 -2.45
N ASP A 64 -5.89 16.81 -1.17
CA ASP A 64 -6.33 17.69 -0.08
C ASP A 64 -5.10 17.94 0.78
N ASP A 65 -4.54 19.14 0.67
CA ASP A 65 -3.30 19.56 1.34
C ASP A 65 -3.49 19.74 2.86
N THR A 66 -4.73 19.67 3.36
CA THR A 66 -5.04 19.73 4.80
C THR A 66 -4.98 18.38 5.51
N GLU A 67 -5.01 17.27 4.76
CA GLU A 67 -5.08 15.90 5.27
C GLU A 67 -3.76 15.12 5.12
N THR A 68 -2.74 15.75 4.53
CA THR A 68 -1.42 15.16 4.30
C THR A 68 -0.44 15.75 5.30
N GLU A 69 0.28 14.90 6.05
CA GLU A 69 1.36 15.40 6.90
C GLU A 69 2.30 16.26 6.04
N VAL A 70 2.58 17.49 6.50
CA VAL A 70 3.33 18.58 5.81
C VAL A 70 4.75 18.17 5.39
N THR A 71 5.16 16.94 5.68
CA THR A 71 6.48 16.36 5.45
C THR A 71 6.66 15.72 4.06
N TYR A 72 5.62 15.57 3.25
CA TYR A 72 5.72 14.89 1.95
C TYR A 72 5.41 15.81 0.77
N ASP A 73 6.30 15.83 -0.24
CA ASP A 73 6.08 16.47 -1.54
C ASP A 73 5.12 15.62 -2.39
N LEU A 74 3.83 15.64 -2.07
CA LEU A 74 2.81 14.85 -2.76
C LEU A 74 2.30 15.55 -4.01
N VAL A 75 2.09 14.78 -5.07
CA VAL A 75 1.47 15.27 -6.31
C VAL A 75 0.05 14.69 -6.45
N PRO A 76 -0.90 15.47 -7.00
CA PRO A 76 -2.23 14.97 -7.27
C PRO A 76 -2.23 13.72 -8.16
N ALA A 77 -3.16 12.82 -7.90
CA ALA A 77 -3.42 11.68 -8.78
C ALA A 77 -4.07 12.17 -10.08
N ASP A 78 -3.55 11.70 -11.20
CA ASP A 78 -4.09 11.95 -12.53
C ASP A 78 -5.51 11.40 -12.64
N TYR A 79 -6.42 12.18 -13.25
CA TYR A 79 -7.85 11.87 -13.30
C TYR A 79 -8.14 10.55 -14.03
N ASP A 80 -7.63 10.38 -15.25
CA ASP A 80 -7.91 9.20 -16.07
C ASP A 80 -7.31 7.93 -15.42
N ARG A 81 -6.13 8.06 -14.82
CA ARG A 81 -5.51 6.96 -14.06
C ARG A 81 -6.25 6.65 -12.77
N SER A 82 -6.84 7.64 -12.12
CA SER A 82 -7.70 7.44 -10.95
C SER A 82 -8.97 6.68 -11.33
N VAL A 83 -9.61 7.04 -12.44
CA VAL A 83 -10.76 6.30 -13.00
C VAL A 83 -10.39 4.85 -13.26
N ALA A 84 -9.29 4.62 -13.98
CA ALA A 84 -8.81 3.28 -14.31
C ALA A 84 -8.50 2.45 -13.06
N LEU A 85 -7.77 3.02 -12.10
CA LEU A 85 -7.39 2.34 -10.86
C LEU A 85 -8.63 1.97 -10.04
N MET A 86 -9.60 2.87 -9.88
CA MET A 86 -10.79 2.56 -9.07
C MET A 86 -11.72 1.54 -9.73
N LYS A 87 -11.76 1.47 -11.07
CA LYS A 87 -12.43 0.37 -11.77
C LYS A 87 -11.73 -0.96 -11.51
N ILE A 88 -10.40 -0.98 -11.59
CA ILE A 88 -9.56 -2.15 -11.33
C ILE A 88 -9.70 -2.62 -9.88
N VAL A 89 -9.60 -1.71 -8.90
CA VAL A 89 -9.74 -2.02 -7.47
C VAL A 89 -11.11 -2.61 -7.16
N LYS A 90 -12.18 -2.02 -7.71
CA LYS A 90 -13.53 -2.55 -7.54
C LYS A 90 -13.62 -3.98 -8.07
N HIS A 91 -13.15 -4.20 -9.29
CA HIS A 91 -13.27 -5.47 -9.97
C HIS A 91 -12.42 -6.58 -9.33
N VAL A 92 -11.15 -6.29 -9.02
CA VAL A 92 -10.17 -7.30 -8.57
C VAL A 92 -10.25 -7.57 -7.08
N TRP A 93 -10.57 -6.55 -6.27
CA TRP A 93 -10.55 -6.67 -4.81
C TRP A 93 -11.95 -6.68 -4.22
N MET A 94 -12.72 -5.60 -4.37
CA MET A 94 -14.04 -5.48 -3.72
C MET A 94 -14.98 -6.61 -4.16
N GLU A 95 -15.12 -6.81 -5.47
CA GLU A 95 -16.02 -7.82 -6.02
C GLU A 95 -15.48 -9.26 -5.88
N ALA A 96 -14.17 -9.44 -5.69
CA ALA A 96 -13.63 -10.76 -5.32
C ALA A 96 -14.11 -11.18 -3.93
N TYR A 97 -14.10 -10.24 -2.97
CA TYR A 97 -14.67 -10.48 -1.65
C TYR A 97 -16.20 -10.60 -1.68
N ASP A 98 -16.89 -9.82 -2.51
CA ASP A 98 -18.35 -10.00 -2.68
C ASP A 98 -18.71 -11.39 -3.19
N GLU A 99 -17.93 -11.95 -4.10
CA GLU A 99 -18.18 -13.26 -4.69
C GLU A 99 -18.00 -14.40 -3.70
N ILE A 100 -16.96 -14.34 -2.85
CA ILE A 100 -16.72 -15.40 -1.86
C ILE A 100 -17.47 -15.19 -0.55
N TRP A 101 -17.71 -13.93 -0.16
CA TRP A 101 -18.16 -13.58 1.18
C TRP A 101 -19.56 -12.96 1.21
N GLY A 102 -20.03 -12.43 0.08
CA GLY A 102 -21.26 -11.66 -0.03
C GLY A 102 -21.04 -10.18 0.33
N ILE A 103 -21.77 -9.33 -0.39
CA ILE A 103 -21.62 -7.87 -0.32
C ILE A 103 -21.89 -7.27 1.07
N ASP A 104 -22.74 -7.91 1.88
CA ASP A 104 -23.02 -7.45 3.24
C ASP A 104 -21.79 -7.62 4.14
N MET A 105 -21.06 -8.73 4.01
CA MET A 105 -19.83 -8.95 4.76
C MET A 105 -18.70 -8.06 4.24
N THR A 106 -18.52 -7.96 2.92
CA THR A 106 -17.51 -7.08 2.31
C THR A 106 -17.68 -5.65 2.82
N ARG A 107 -18.87 -5.05 2.69
CA ARG A 107 -19.10 -3.66 3.09
C ARG A 107 -18.92 -3.42 4.59
N THR A 108 -19.09 -4.44 5.43
CA THR A 108 -18.87 -4.30 6.88
C THR A 108 -17.41 -4.06 7.20
N TYR A 109 -16.49 -4.77 6.54
CA TYR A 109 -15.08 -4.80 6.96
C TYR A 109 -14.13 -4.02 6.06
N VAL A 110 -14.49 -3.72 4.81
CA VAL A 110 -13.63 -2.89 3.95
C VAL A 110 -13.42 -1.48 4.53
N PRO A 111 -12.27 -0.84 4.24
CA PRO A 111 -11.94 0.53 4.64
C PRO A 111 -13.04 1.51 4.25
N LYS A 112 -13.19 2.60 5.01
CA LYS A 112 -14.20 3.63 4.77
C LYS A 112 -13.71 4.81 3.93
N LEU A 113 -12.40 4.93 3.77
CA LEU A 113 -11.75 5.94 2.97
C LEU A 113 -10.63 5.31 2.13
N ILE A 114 -10.63 5.60 0.83
CA ILE A 114 -9.50 5.34 -0.07
C ILE A 114 -8.99 6.69 -0.57
N GLN A 115 -7.70 6.96 -0.40
CA GLN A 115 -7.06 8.17 -0.90
C GLN A 115 -6.08 7.81 -2.03
N LEU A 116 -6.12 8.55 -3.14
CA LEU A 116 -5.24 8.34 -4.28
C LEU A 116 -4.19 9.46 -4.32
N ILE A 117 -2.92 9.07 -4.46
CA ILE A 117 -1.79 9.97 -4.54
C ILE A 117 -0.94 9.63 -5.77
N GLY A 118 -0.53 10.64 -6.53
CA GLY A 118 0.10 10.46 -7.83
C GLY A 118 1.49 9.83 -7.77
N ASN A 119 2.31 10.23 -6.80
CA ASN A 119 3.69 9.76 -6.59
C ASN A 119 3.81 8.88 -5.34
N VAL A 120 5.01 8.36 -5.09
CA VAL A 120 5.37 7.73 -3.80
C VAL A 120 5.64 8.76 -2.72
N ALA A 121 5.31 8.41 -1.47
CA ALA A 121 5.80 9.12 -0.29
C ALA A 121 7.08 8.44 0.23
N TYR A 122 8.05 9.24 0.69
CA TYR A 122 9.29 8.75 1.29
C TYR A 122 9.37 9.17 2.76
N THR A 123 9.58 8.22 3.66
CA THR A 123 9.92 8.45 5.07
C THR A 123 11.42 8.30 5.30
N GLU A 124 11.91 8.71 6.48
CA GLU A 124 13.26 8.38 6.95
C GLU A 124 13.52 6.85 7.00
N SER A 125 12.47 6.03 7.08
CA SER A 125 12.54 4.56 7.09
C SER A 125 12.39 3.94 5.69
N GLY A 126 12.29 4.75 4.63
CA GLY A 126 12.14 4.30 3.25
C GLY A 126 10.76 4.65 2.64
N MET A 127 10.49 4.04 1.51
CA MET A 127 9.31 4.32 0.68
C MET A 127 8.02 3.78 1.30
N ILE A 128 6.97 4.60 1.37
CA ILE A 128 5.60 4.17 1.68
C ILE A 128 4.94 3.71 0.38
N LEU A 129 4.64 2.42 0.29
CA LEU A 129 4.01 1.81 -0.90
C LEU A 129 2.47 1.80 -0.83
N GLY A 130 1.92 2.00 0.37
CA GLY A 130 0.51 2.13 0.70
C GLY A 130 0.38 2.12 2.22
N GLN A 131 -0.53 2.92 2.77
CA GLN A 131 -0.72 3.00 4.22
C GLN A 131 -2.20 2.82 4.55
N ALA A 132 -2.52 1.93 5.48
CA ALA A 132 -3.82 1.93 6.12
C ALA A 132 -3.72 2.45 7.55
N GLU A 133 -4.66 3.31 7.94
CA GLU A 133 -4.72 3.84 9.30
C GLU A 133 -5.91 3.23 10.03
N GLY A 134 -5.62 2.33 10.99
CA GLY A 134 -6.62 1.75 11.90
C GLY A 134 -7.80 1.07 11.19
N GLY A 135 -7.60 0.58 9.96
CA GLY A 135 -8.61 -0.08 9.16
C GLY A 135 -9.67 0.81 8.52
N LEU A 136 -9.63 2.13 8.74
CA LEU A 136 -10.64 3.05 8.22
C LEU A 136 -10.21 3.77 6.94
N LYS A 137 -8.91 3.97 6.74
CA LYS A 137 -8.33 4.67 5.59
C LYS A 137 -7.30 3.79 4.90
N VAL A 138 -7.25 3.81 3.57
CA VAL A 138 -6.16 3.24 2.74
C VAL A 138 -5.68 4.31 1.77
N THR A 139 -4.38 4.55 1.72
CA THR A 139 -3.75 5.45 0.74
C THR A 139 -3.04 4.64 -0.32
N LEU A 140 -3.39 4.85 -1.59
CA LEU A 140 -2.80 4.24 -2.77
C LEU A 140 -1.89 5.26 -3.46
N PHE A 141 -0.58 5.03 -3.40
CA PHE A 141 0.46 5.85 -4.05
C PHE A 141 0.73 5.39 -5.48
N ARG A 142 1.53 6.14 -6.26
CA ARG A 142 1.94 5.76 -7.63
C ARG A 142 0.81 5.73 -8.66
N VAL A 143 -0.29 6.43 -8.43
CA VAL A 143 -1.39 6.46 -9.41
C VAL A 143 -0.90 6.98 -10.76
N ASN A 144 0.05 7.92 -10.78
CA ASN A 144 0.62 8.49 -12.00
C ASN A 144 1.66 7.57 -12.68
N GLU A 145 1.93 6.40 -12.12
CA GLU A 145 2.80 5.39 -12.73
C GLU A 145 2.00 4.28 -13.41
N ILE A 146 0.67 4.29 -13.31
CA ILE A 146 -0.21 3.33 -13.99
C ILE A 146 -0.20 3.62 -15.49
N ASN A 147 0.18 2.61 -16.27
CA ASN A 147 0.04 2.63 -17.71
C ASN A 147 -1.28 1.98 -18.12
N VAL A 148 -2.33 2.79 -18.32
CA VAL A 148 -3.68 2.32 -18.70
C VAL A 148 -3.66 1.53 -20.03
N GLY A 149 -2.71 1.83 -20.94
CA GLY A 149 -2.56 1.10 -22.20
C GLY A 149 -1.88 -0.27 -22.07
N SER A 150 -1.27 -0.58 -20.92
CA SER A 150 -0.58 -1.84 -20.67
C SER A 150 -0.58 -2.16 -19.17
N ILE A 151 -1.71 -2.66 -18.68
CA ILE A 151 -1.85 -3.07 -17.28
C ILE A 151 -1.14 -4.41 -17.03
N SER A 152 -0.30 -4.45 -15.99
CA SER A 152 0.36 -5.66 -15.49
C SER A 152 -0.22 -6.07 -14.14
N ALA A 153 -0.77 -7.28 -14.04
CA ALA A 153 -1.25 -7.82 -12.76
C ALA A 153 -0.13 -7.89 -11.71
N ALA A 154 1.10 -8.23 -12.12
CA ALA A 154 2.25 -8.26 -11.22
C ALA A 154 2.57 -6.87 -10.65
N GLN A 155 2.54 -5.84 -11.49
CA GLN A 155 2.75 -4.46 -11.05
C GLN A 155 1.64 -3.99 -10.12
N LEU A 156 0.37 -4.29 -10.43
CA LEU A 156 -0.75 -3.95 -9.56
C LEU A 156 -0.70 -4.68 -8.22
N ASN A 157 -0.23 -5.93 -8.19
CA ASN A 157 0.01 -6.67 -6.95
C ASN A 157 1.10 -6.02 -6.11
N GLU A 158 2.21 -5.62 -6.73
CA GLU A 158 3.33 -4.95 -6.06
C GLU A 158 2.94 -3.58 -5.51
N PHE A 159 2.21 -2.78 -6.30
CA PHE A 159 1.87 -1.41 -5.93
C PHE A 159 0.66 -1.32 -4.99
N TYR A 160 -0.33 -2.21 -5.14
CA TYR A 160 -1.63 -2.03 -4.51
C TYR A 160 -2.11 -3.30 -3.79
N PHE A 161 -2.40 -4.37 -4.53
CA PHE A 161 -3.24 -5.44 -3.99
C PHE A 161 -2.61 -6.21 -2.84
N LYS A 162 -1.29 -6.48 -2.88
CA LYS A 162 -0.62 -7.13 -1.75
C LYS A 162 -0.81 -6.32 -0.48
N THR A 163 -0.59 -5.00 -0.53
CA THR A 163 -0.74 -4.12 0.62
C THR A 163 -2.20 -4.04 1.07
N MET A 164 -3.15 -3.94 0.13
CA MET A 164 -4.57 -3.91 0.46
C MET A 164 -5.04 -5.19 1.16
N HIS A 165 -4.62 -6.37 0.70
CA HIS A 165 -4.93 -7.64 1.37
C HIS A 165 -4.24 -7.75 2.74
N HIS A 166 -3.01 -7.25 2.86
CA HIS A 166 -2.25 -7.23 4.11
C HIS A 166 -2.99 -6.40 5.17
N GLU A 167 -3.32 -5.15 4.86
CA GLU A 167 -4.03 -4.26 5.78
C GLU A 167 -5.43 -4.75 6.09
N PHE A 168 -6.12 -5.34 5.10
CA PHE A 168 -7.41 -5.95 5.34
C PHE A 168 -7.31 -7.12 6.34
N THR A 169 -6.23 -7.90 6.28
CA THR A 169 -5.98 -8.96 7.27
C THR A 169 -5.86 -8.40 8.68
N HIS A 170 -5.17 -7.27 8.85
CA HIS A 170 -5.11 -6.59 10.15
C HIS A 170 -6.50 -6.19 10.66
N ILE A 171 -7.37 -5.67 9.79
CA ILE A 171 -8.77 -5.35 10.17
C ILE A 171 -9.50 -6.60 10.66
N LEU A 172 -9.38 -7.70 9.92
CA LEU A 172 -10.01 -8.96 10.31
C LEU A 172 -9.48 -9.42 11.67
N ASN A 173 -8.17 -9.44 11.86
CA ASN A 173 -7.51 -9.85 13.11
C ASN A 173 -7.94 -8.99 14.31
N GLN A 174 -8.18 -7.70 14.12
CA GLN A 174 -8.71 -6.81 15.16
C GLN A 174 -10.18 -7.10 15.52
N LYS A 175 -10.98 -7.59 14.56
CA LYS A 175 -12.40 -7.90 14.75
C LYS A 175 -12.62 -9.29 15.33
N LYS A 176 -11.80 -10.27 14.93
CA LYS A 176 -11.73 -11.62 15.49
C LYS A 176 -10.27 -12.00 15.60
N ALA A 177 -9.77 -12.15 16.82
CA ALA A 177 -8.37 -12.51 17.01
C ALA A 177 -8.06 -13.89 16.43
N TYR A 178 -6.91 -14.02 15.77
CA TYR A 178 -6.34 -15.32 15.39
C TYR A 178 -5.69 -15.99 16.61
N ASP A 179 -5.35 -17.28 16.49
CA ASP A 179 -4.74 -18.05 17.58
C ASP A 179 -3.32 -17.52 17.93
N PRO A 180 -3.08 -17.07 19.18
CA PRO A 180 -1.75 -16.63 19.63
C PRO A 180 -0.64 -17.69 19.52
N ALA A 181 -1.00 -18.96 19.29
CA ALA A 181 -0.02 -20.00 18.96
C ALA A 181 0.77 -19.68 17.69
N TYR A 182 0.21 -18.91 16.75
CA TYR A 182 0.93 -18.43 15.56
C TYR A 182 2.18 -17.62 15.94
N ASP A 183 2.04 -16.69 16.89
CA ASP A 183 3.10 -15.79 17.32
C ASP A 183 4.33 -16.56 17.84
N ARG A 184 4.09 -17.72 18.47
CA ARG A 184 5.12 -18.56 19.08
C ARG A 184 5.93 -19.37 18.08
N ILE A 185 5.49 -19.50 16.83
CA ILE A 185 6.17 -20.34 15.83
C ILE A 185 7.55 -19.79 15.46
N SER A 186 7.68 -18.47 15.33
CA SER A 186 8.94 -17.79 14.95
C SER A 186 9.30 -16.64 15.90
N GLU A 187 8.82 -16.69 17.15
CA GLU A 187 9.03 -15.62 18.13
C GLU A 187 10.50 -15.22 18.29
N SER A 188 11.41 -16.20 18.29
CA SER A 188 12.86 -15.98 18.41
C SER A 188 13.53 -15.42 17.17
N ASP A 189 12.84 -15.43 16.02
CA ASP A 189 13.40 -15.04 14.72
C ASP A 189 12.95 -13.66 14.25
N TYR A 190 11.95 -13.05 14.91
CA TYR A 190 11.56 -11.67 14.63
C TYR A 190 12.70 -10.70 14.96
N VAL A 191 12.95 -9.75 14.07
CA VAL A 191 14.03 -8.76 14.16
C VAL A 191 13.50 -7.33 14.36
N GLY A 192 12.18 -7.16 14.50
CA GLY A 192 11.56 -5.85 14.61
C GLY A 192 11.86 -4.98 13.39
N SER A 193 11.98 -3.68 13.64
CA SER A 193 12.17 -2.66 12.59
C SER A 193 13.48 -2.80 11.79
N SER A 194 14.34 -3.78 12.10
CA SER A 194 15.55 -4.10 11.32
C SER A 194 15.29 -5.04 10.14
N TRP A 195 14.02 -5.43 9.89
CA TRP A 195 13.62 -6.36 8.83
C TRP A 195 14.15 -6.00 7.43
N TYR A 196 14.31 -4.70 7.14
CA TYR A 196 14.78 -4.20 5.83
C TYR A 196 16.23 -4.59 5.53
N GLN A 197 16.99 -5.02 6.55
CA GLN A 197 18.36 -5.51 6.41
C GLN A 197 18.41 -7.01 6.08
N VAL A 198 17.29 -7.73 6.18
CA VAL A 198 17.22 -9.18 5.97
C VAL A 198 16.94 -9.50 4.52
N ARG A 199 17.71 -10.45 3.96
CA ARG A 199 17.48 -10.94 2.59
C ARG A 199 16.30 -11.90 2.57
N LEU A 200 15.55 -11.92 1.47
CA LEU A 200 14.41 -12.82 1.28
C LEU A 200 14.75 -14.29 1.58
N ASN A 201 15.88 -14.79 1.09
CA ASN A 201 16.27 -16.20 1.32
C ASN A 201 16.53 -16.50 2.81
N ASP A 202 17.06 -15.54 3.56
CA ASP A 202 17.33 -15.71 4.99
C ASP A 202 16.01 -15.70 5.79
N ALA A 203 15.06 -14.84 5.41
CA ALA A 203 13.71 -14.82 5.97
C ALA A 203 12.97 -16.13 5.71
N LEU A 204 13.01 -16.62 4.46
CA LEU A 204 12.37 -17.88 4.07
C LEU A 204 12.96 -19.07 4.83
N ALA A 205 14.28 -19.13 4.98
CA ALA A 205 14.94 -20.20 5.74
C ALA A 205 14.54 -20.23 7.23
N LYS A 206 14.14 -19.08 7.79
CA LYS A 206 13.62 -18.92 9.16
C LYS A 206 12.10 -19.08 9.28
N GLY A 207 11.42 -19.38 8.16
CA GLY A 207 9.98 -19.58 8.16
C GLY A 207 9.16 -18.29 8.14
N CYS A 208 9.72 -17.18 7.65
CA CYS A 208 8.99 -15.93 7.38
C CYS A 208 8.86 -15.73 5.86
N ILE A 209 7.65 -15.48 5.36
CA ILE A 209 7.36 -15.55 3.91
C ILE A 209 7.94 -14.37 3.10
N SER A 210 8.35 -13.31 3.80
CA SER A 210 9.02 -12.13 3.28
C SER A 210 9.98 -11.55 4.35
N PRO A 211 10.92 -10.66 4.00
CA PRO A 211 11.66 -9.91 5.00
C PRO A 211 10.74 -9.14 5.96
N TYR A 212 9.68 -8.51 5.46
CA TYR A 212 8.74 -7.72 6.28
C TYR A 212 8.00 -8.56 7.33
N ALA A 213 7.70 -9.83 7.00
CA ALA A 213 7.16 -10.79 7.96
C ALA A 213 8.07 -11.04 9.18
N MET A 214 9.33 -10.59 9.14
CA MET A 214 10.24 -10.66 10.29
C MET A 214 10.10 -9.49 11.26
N ASP A 215 9.25 -8.48 11.01
CA ASP A 215 9.05 -7.38 11.96
C ASP A 215 8.45 -7.91 13.27
N ARG A 216 7.28 -8.54 13.19
CA ARG A 216 6.56 -9.13 14.32
C ARG A 216 5.49 -10.09 13.83
N ALA A 217 4.90 -10.85 14.74
CA ALA A 217 3.90 -11.88 14.42
C ALA A 217 2.65 -11.36 13.70
N THR A 218 2.15 -10.16 14.05
CA THR A 218 0.99 -9.57 13.37
C THR A 218 1.27 -9.30 11.89
N GLU A 219 2.46 -8.78 11.57
CA GLU A 219 2.88 -8.54 10.19
C GLU A 219 3.13 -9.85 9.46
N ASP A 220 3.74 -10.84 10.11
CA ASP A 220 3.93 -12.17 9.53
C ASP A 220 2.61 -12.83 9.11
N PHE A 221 1.58 -12.74 9.97
CA PHE A 221 0.26 -13.27 9.66
C PHE A 221 -0.36 -12.58 8.44
N ALA A 222 -0.32 -11.24 8.40
CA ALA A 222 -0.85 -10.46 7.29
C ALA A 222 -0.05 -10.63 5.98
N GLU A 223 1.27 -10.79 6.07
CA GLU A 223 2.14 -11.15 4.94
C GLU A 223 1.81 -12.53 4.39
N MET A 224 1.59 -13.52 5.25
CA MET A 224 1.24 -14.87 4.86
C MET A 224 -0.04 -14.89 4.01
N MET A 225 -1.10 -14.23 4.49
CA MET A 225 -2.38 -14.13 3.78
C MET A 225 -2.22 -13.37 2.45
N SER A 226 -1.65 -12.16 2.50
CA SER A 226 -1.57 -11.27 1.34
C SER A 226 -0.70 -11.83 0.21
N ILE A 227 0.46 -12.40 0.54
CA ILE A 227 1.35 -13.01 -0.45
C ILE A 227 0.71 -14.26 -1.04
N TYR A 228 0.02 -15.07 -0.24
CA TYR A 228 -0.66 -16.26 -0.74
C TYR A 228 -1.71 -15.91 -1.80
N VAL A 229 -2.60 -14.97 -1.49
CA VAL A 229 -3.73 -14.59 -2.35
C VAL A 229 -3.26 -13.91 -3.65
N THR A 230 -2.18 -13.13 -3.59
CA THR A 230 -1.70 -12.33 -4.75
C THR A 230 -0.68 -13.04 -5.65
N ASN A 231 -0.22 -14.24 -5.30
CA ASN A 231 0.78 -14.98 -6.08
C ASN A 231 0.18 -16.24 -6.70
N THR A 232 0.73 -16.70 -7.83
CA THR A 232 0.34 -17.98 -8.46
C THR A 232 0.83 -19.18 -7.65
N ALA A 233 0.21 -20.34 -7.82
CA ALA A 233 0.62 -21.57 -7.13
C ALA A 233 2.11 -21.89 -7.37
N ALA A 234 2.60 -21.66 -8.59
CA ALA A 234 4.01 -21.83 -8.93
C ALA A 234 4.94 -20.86 -8.18
N ALA A 235 4.55 -19.58 -8.04
CA ALA A 235 5.34 -18.60 -7.28
C ALA A 235 5.36 -18.92 -5.78
N TRP A 236 4.25 -19.42 -5.23
CA TRP A 236 4.18 -19.91 -3.86
C TRP A 236 5.10 -21.11 -3.62
N GLU A 237 5.00 -22.15 -4.46
CA GLU A 237 5.87 -23.32 -4.36
C GLU A 237 7.35 -22.95 -4.56
N SER A 238 7.67 -21.98 -5.42
CA SER A 238 9.04 -21.47 -5.58
C SER A 238 9.59 -20.87 -4.28
N ARG A 239 8.75 -20.18 -3.49
CA ARG A 239 9.14 -19.64 -2.18
C ARG A 239 9.35 -20.78 -1.16
N LEU A 240 8.44 -21.75 -1.12
CA LEU A 240 8.56 -22.92 -0.26
C LEU A 240 9.81 -23.76 -0.59
N ALA A 241 10.13 -23.93 -1.87
CA ALA A 241 11.35 -24.61 -2.30
C ALA A 241 12.61 -23.84 -1.85
N THR A 242 12.59 -22.51 -1.94
CA THR A 242 13.70 -21.65 -1.50
C THR A 242 13.88 -21.69 0.03
N ALA A 243 12.79 -21.81 0.80
CA ALA A 243 12.84 -21.98 2.25
C ALA A 243 13.55 -23.28 2.69
N GLY A 244 13.61 -24.27 1.81
CA GLY A 244 14.34 -25.52 2.02
C GLY A 244 13.77 -26.38 3.16
N ALA A 245 14.54 -27.37 3.59
CA ALA A 245 14.09 -28.37 4.57
C ALA A 245 13.80 -27.81 5.96
N THR A 246 14.37 -26.65 6.31
CA THR A 246 14.17 -26.00 7.62
C THR A 246 12.98 -25.04 7.60
N GLY A 247 12.93 -24.14 6.60
CA GLY A 247 11.92 -23.09 6.55
C GLY A 247 10.57 -23.56 6.02
N ARG A 248 10.55 -24.51 5.07
CA ARG A 248 9.29 -24.98 4.44
C ARG A 248 8.29 -25.54 5.46
N PRO A 249 8.64 -26.46 6.38
CA PRO A 249 7.68 -26.98 7.36
C PRO A 249 7.11 -25.89 8.28
N ILE A 250 7.89 -24.83 8.56
CA ILE A 250 7.46 -23.69 9.38
C ILE A 250 6.43 -22.86 8.61
N LEU A 251 6.71 -22.55 7.34
CA LEU A 251 5.80 -21.82 6.46
C LEU A 251 4.49 -22.58 6.23
N GLU A 252 4.56 -23.89 5.99
CA GLU A 252 3.37 -24.73 5.80
C GLU A 252 2.50 -24.76 7.07
N LYS A 253 3.12 -24.91 8.26
CA LYS A 253 2.40 -24.85 9.54
C LYS A 253 1.73 -23.49 9.78
N LYS A 254 2.44 -22.39 9.50
CA LYS A 254 1.88 -21.04 9.61
C LYS A 254 0.73 -20.83 8.63
N PHE A 255 0.91 -21.25 7.38
CA PHE A 255 -0.12 -21.15 6.36
C PHE A 255 -1.37 -21.95 6.74
N GLU A 256 -1.24 -23.15 7.30
CA GLU A 256 -2.37 -23.94 7.80
C GLU A 256 -3.19 -23.17 8.85
N ILE A 257 -2.52 -22.49 9.80
CA ILE A 257 -3.21 -21.67 10.81
C ILE A 257 -3.94 -20.49 10.16
N VAL A 258 -3.29 -19.80 9.21
CA VAL A 258 -3.90 -18.67 8.49
C VAL A 258 -5.10 -19.13 7.66
N TYR A 259 -4.98 -20.26 6.97
CA TYR A 259 -6.04 -20.88 6.19
C TYR A 259 -7.24 -21.24 7.07
N ASN A 260 -7.00 -21.98 8.16
CA ASN A 260 -8.06 -22.40 9.08
C ASN A 260 -8.71 -21.20 9.76
N TYR A 261 -7.94 -20.19 10.16
CA TYR A 261 -8.51 -18.95 10.71
C TYR A 261 -9.46 -18.27 9.71
N MET A 262 -9.06 -18.11 8.45
CA MET A 262 -9.90 -17.48 7.43
C MET A 262 -11.15 -18.32 7.13
N LEU A 263 -11.02 -19.64 7.09
CA LEU A 263 -12.15 -20.54 6.86
C LEU A 263 -13.11 -20.55 8.05
N ASP A 264 -12.63 -20.79 9.26
CA ASP A 264 -13.45 -21.02 10.45
C ASP A 264 -14.03 -19.71 11.02
N SER A 265 -13.25 -18.64 11.02
CA SER A 265 -13.68 -17.36 11.59
C SER A 265 -14.48 -16.52 10.60
N TRP A 266 -14.20 -16.66 9.30
CA TRP A 266 -14.73 -15.76 8.27
C TRP A 266 -15.51 -16.47 7.17
N GLY A 267 -15.47 -17.81 7.08
CA GLY A 267 -16.10 -18.56 6.00
C GLY A 267 -15.39 -18.38 4.65
N VAL A 268 -14.14 -17.91 4.66
CA VAL A 268 -13.37 -17.57 3.46
C VAL A 268 -12.33 -18.66 3.19
N ASP A 269 -12.59 -19.45 2.15
CA ASP A 269 -11.63 -20.42 1.61
C ASP A 269 -10.55 -19.68 0.82
N LEU A 270 -9.31 -19.69 1.32
CA LEU A 270 -8.21 -18.91 0.72
C LEU A 270 -7.80 -19.41 -0.66
N ASP A 271 -8.02 -20.68 -0.98
CA ASP A 271 -7.71 -21.21 -2.31
C ASP A 271 -8.71 -20.64 -3.32
N LYS A 272 -10.00 -20.63 -2.97
CA LYS A 272 -11.03 -20.01 -3.81
C LYS A 272 -10.84 -18.51 -3.94
N LEU A 273 -10.50 -17.81 -2.84
CA LEU A 273 -10.24 -16.37 -2.90
C LEU A 273 -9.09 -16.08 -3.87
N ARG A 274 -8.00 -16.84 -3.77
CA ARG A 274 -6.84 -16.75 -4.65
C ARG A 274 -7.21 -17.01 -6.12
N GLU A 275 -8.02 -18.04 -6.40
CA GLU A 275 -8.52 -18.33 -7.74
C GLU A 275 -9.37 -17.17 -8.30
N ILE A 276 -10.29 -16.62 -7.49
CA ILE A 276 -11.16 -15.51 -7.87
C ILE A 276 -10.34 -14.25 -8.17
N VAL A 277 -9.39 -13.90 -7.30
CA VAL A 277 -8.50 -12.73 -7.48
C VAL A 277 -7.70 -12.88 -8.77
N GLN A 278 -7.07 -14.04 -9.01
CA GLN A 278 -6.29 -14.26 -10.23
C GLN A 278 -7.18 -14.27 -11.50
N ARG A 279 -8.39 -14.83 -11.42
CA ARG A 279 -9.37 -14.76 -12.52
C ARG A 279 -9.70 -13.31 -12.86
N ARG A 280 -10.05 -12.50 -11.85
CA ARG A 280 -10.40 -11.08 -12.02
C ARG A 280 -9.22 -10.24 -12.51
N GLN A 281 -7.99 -10.58 -12.10
CA GLN A 281 -6.78 -9.97 -12.66
C GLN A 281 -6.63 -10.22 -14.16
N ASN A 282 -6.94 -11.43 -14.62
CA ASN A 282 -6.93 -11.76 -16.05
C ASN A 282 -8.08 -11.09 -16.83
N GLU A 283 -9.14 -10.70 -16.14
CA GLU A 283 -10.30 -9.99 -16.71
C GLU A 283 -10.09 -8.48 -16.85
N ILE A 284 -9.02 -7.89 -16.26
CA ILE A 284 -8.75 -6.45 -16.36
C ILE A 284 -8.71 -5.96 -17.81
N SER A 285 -8.13 -6.75 -18.72
CA SER A 285 -8.06 -6.43 -20.15
C SER A 285 -9.42 -6.32 -20.85
N LYS A 286 -10.49 -6.81 -20.20
CA LYS A 286 -11.88 -6.76 -20.70
C LYS A 286 -12.66 -5.59 -20.11
N LEU A 287 -12.10 -4.86 -19.14
CA LEU A 287 -12.74 -3.71 -18.53
C LEU A 287 -12.61 -2.49 -19.44
N ASP A 288 -13.67 -1.69 -19.53
CA ASP A 288 -13.53 -0.32 -20.06
C ASP A 288 -12.98 0.59 -18.97
N LEU A 289 -11.69 0.90 -19.07
CA LEU A 289 -10.96 1.76 -18.15
C LEU A 289 -10.98 3.24 -18.56
N SER A 290 -11.54 3.56 -19.74
CA SER A 290 -11.40 4.86 -20.38
C SER A 290 -12.66 5.72 -20.36
N THR A 291 -13.83 5.09 -20.19
CA THR A 291 -15.12 5.80 -20.10
C THR A 291 -15.72 5.64 -18.70
N LEU A 292 -16.91 6.19 -18.42
CA LEU A 292 -17.60 6.10 -17.13
C LEU A 292 -19.01 5.53 -17.28
#